data_AF-A0A8H6T760-F1
#
_entry.id   AF-A0A8H6T760-F1
#
_cell.length_a   1.000
_cell.length_b   1.000
_cell.length_c   1.000
_cell.angle_alpha   90.00
_cell.angle_beta   90.00
_cell.angle_gamma   90.00
#
_symmetry.space_group_name_H-M   'P 1'
#
loop_
_entity.id
_entity.type
_entity.pdbx_description
1 polymer ?
#
loop_
_entity_poly.entity_id
_entity_poly.type
_entity_poly.pdbx_seq_one_letter_code
_entity_poly.pdbx_strand_id
1 'polypeptide(L)'
;MANRRRLDELATEIDTLECTLAERRAEHAAIRASLVYPVITLPAELVSAIFLRCIPPYPRCPQLFSGTLLQLTHVCTHWRAIAHATPELWRSIALFDTPFDPPEALVRRHMETARTWLARSGSLPLSICMKRNGIPGSDTVLAVWREAFAMIWAHRARWEYADIDVVRQDSIELNAALPLLRGLRVSSFMLSTEPPTGVVRCYFEAPLLQTVHGWFGATAQYLLDRVVCARLRQIKLEHVGPIMVARLLECIPHLTRGWFDLWNPCDEEEEGIAAPESLPSLDHLDTFIIEIPGDCPRINELLALIAAPNLTRLSFEHNDRPDTDEVQHLAGLIRRMGCRSKLQRLCVTGGANESIYGAEFKDVPNIEYSRAHPEENWGGWDWILE
;
A
#
# COMPACT_ATOMS: atom_id res chain seq x y z
N MET A 1 58.70 -47.34 -29.21
CA MET A 1 57.64 -48.26 -29.67
C MET A 1 56.49 -48.39 -28.68
N ALA A 2 56.75 -48.49 -27.36
CA ALA A 2 55.69 -48.58 -26.33
C ALA A 2 54.68 -47.42 -26.36
N ASN A 3 55.14 -46.17 -26.50
CA ASN A 3 54.25 -45.01 -26.56
C ASN A 3 53.35 -44.97 -27.81
N ARG A 4 53.76 -45.56 -28.93
CA ARG A 4 52.92 -45.65 -30.15
C ARG A 4 51.77 -46.64 -29.94
N ARG A 5 52.06 -47.83 -29.41
CA ARG A 5 51.02 -48.80 -29.05
C ARG A 5 50.02 -48.23 -28.04
N ARG A 6 50.52 -47.51 -27.03
CA ARG A 6 49.66 -46.85 -26.05
C ARG A 6 48.77 -45.77 -26.68
N LEU A 7 49.28 -45.03 -27.67
CA LEU A 7 48.49 -44.06 -28.43
C LEU A 7 47.39 -44.74 -29.26
N ASP A 8 47.70 -45.85 -29.92
CA ASP A 8 46.73 -46.61 -30.71
C ASP A 8 45.64 -47.23 -29.80
N GLU A 9 46.02 -47.77 -28.64
CA GLU A 9 45.10 -48.25 -27.61
C GLU A 9 44.15 -47.15 -27.14
N LEU A 10 44.69 -45.98 -26.79
CA LEU A 10 43.88 -44.83 -26.35
C LEU A 10 42.95 -44.33 -27.47
N ALA A 11 43.38 -44.36 -28.74
CA ALA A 11 42.52 -44.00 -29.86
C ALA A 11 41.34 -44.97 -30.01
N THR A 12 41.59 -46.28 -29.91
CA THR A 12 40.52 -47.28 -29.92
C THR A 12 39.58 -47.17 -28.71
N GLU A 13 40.12 -46.78 -27.55
CA GLU A 13 39.32 -46.55 -26.34
C GLU A 13 38.45 -45.30 -26.48
N ILE A 14 38.95 -44.23 -27.10
CA ILE A 14 38.17 -43.02 -27.42
C ILE A 14 37.02 -43.37 -28.38
N ASP A 15 37.30 -44.07 -29.47
CA ASP A 15 36.26 -44.44 -30.46
C ASP A 15 35.14 -45.28 -29.83
N THR A 16 35.51 -46.25 -28.98
CA THR A 16 34.52 -47.11 -28.29
C THR A 16 33.69 -46.34 -27.27
N LEU A 17 34.30 -45.40 -26.54
CA LEU A 17 33.59 -44.54 -25.60
C LEU A 17 32.66 -43.55 -26.33
N GLU A 18 33.08 -42.98 -27.45
CA GLU A 18 32.23 -42.10 -28.27
C GLU A 18 31.02 -42.86 -28.83
N CYS A 19 31.21 -44.09 -29.28
CA CYS A 19 30.12 -44.96 -29.74
C CYS A 19 29.12 -45.25 -28.60
N THR A 20 29.63 -45.64 -27.43
CA THR A 20 28.80 -45.90 -26.24
C THR A 20 28.05 -44.64 -25.78
N LEU A 21 28.68 -43.47 -25.84
CA LEU A 21 28.04 -42.19 -25.49
C LEU A 21 26.89 -41.87 -26.45
N ALA A 22 27.08 -42.11 -27.75
CA ALA A 22 26.04 -41.89 -28.76
C ALA A 22 24.83 -42.80 -28.53
N GLU A 23 25.05 -44.09 -28.25
CA GLU A 23 23.99 -45.06 -27.93
C GLU A 23 23.22 -44.65 -26.68
N ARG A 24 23.92 -44.33 -25.58
CA ARG A 24 23.27 -43.90 -24.32
C ARG A 24 22.51 -42.59 -24.49
N ARG A 25 22.98 -41.66 -25.33
CA ARG A 25 22.23 -40.43 -25.68
C ARG A 25 20.96 -40.74 -26.45
N ALA A 26 20.99 -41.69 -27.39
CA ALA A 26 19.82 -42.11 -28.14
C ALA A 26 18.78 -42.79 -27.23
N GLU A 27 19.22 -43.69 -26.36
CA GLU A 27 18.36 -44.35 -25.36
C GLU A 27 17.74 -43.33 -24.38
N HIS A 28 18.55 -42.41 -23.86
CA HIS A 28 18.08 -41.34 -23.00
C HIS A 28 17.05 -40.43 -23.70
N ALA A 29 17.26 -40.10 -24.98
CA ALA A 29 16.31 -39.33 -25.76
C ALA A 29 14.97 -40.08 -25.98
N ALA A 30 15.04 -41.38 -26.26
CA ALA A 30 13.85 -42.23 -26.43
C ALA A 30 13.03 -42.34 -25.13
N ILE A 31 13.68 -42.57 -23.99
CA ILE A 31 13.03 -42.59 -22.68
C ILE A 31 12.42 -41.22 -22.36
N ARG A 32 13.17 -40.13 -22.61
CA ARG A 32 12.64 -38.78 -22.37
C ARG A 32 11.42 -38.46 -23.21
N ALA A 33 11.33 -38.99 -24.42
CA ALA A 33 10.18 -38.82 -25.32
C ALA A 33 8.96 -39.65 -24.91
N SER A 34 9.14 -40.77 -24.19
CA SER A 34 8.03 -41.60 -23.70
C SER A 34 7.43 -41.11 -22.39
N LEU A 35 8.13 -40.25 -21.66
CA LEU A 35 7.62 -39.62 -20.44
C LEU A 35 6.51 -38.61 -20.78
N VAL A 36 5.27 -38.96 -20.41
CA VAL A 36 4.14 -38.04 -20.45
C VAL A 36 4.12 -37.26 -19.14
N TYR A 37 4.17 -35.93 -19.23
CA TYR A 37 4.00 -35.06 -18.08
C TYR A 37 2.60 -34.43 -18.16
N PRO A 38 1.61 -34.86 -17.37
CA PRO A 38 0.23 -34.36 -17.49
C PRO A 38 0.12 -32.83 -17.39
N VAL A 39 1.08 -32.19 -16.72
CA VAL A 39 1.11 -30.75 -16.52
C VAL A 39 1.59 -29.95 -17.76
N ILE A 40 2.26 -30.60 -18.72
CA ILE A 40 2.63 -29.96 -20.00
C ILE A 40 1.56 -30.15 -21.08
N THR A 41 0.55 -30.97 -20.82
CA THR A 41 -0.60 -31.19 -21.73
C THR A 41 -1.80 -30.30 -21.41
N LEU A 42 -1.70 -29.49 -20.35
CA LEU A 42 -2.75 -28.55 -19.99
C LEU A 42 -2.84 -27.43 -21.04
N PRO A 43 -4.05 -26.98 -21.43
CA PRO A 43 -4.24 -25.75 -22.19
C PRO A 43 -3.56 -24.55 -21.53
N ALA A 44 -3.07 -23.62 -22.33
CA ALA A 44 -2.34 -22.45 -21.84
C ALA A 44 -3.18 -21.64 -20.84
N GLU A 45 -4.49 -21.54 -21.05
CA GLU A 45 -5.44 -20.81 -20.21
C GLU A 45 -5.52 -21.41 -18.79
N LEU A 46 -5.48 -22.74 -18.67
CA LEU A 46 -5.49 -23.41 -17.37
C LEU A 46 -4.17 -23.19 -16.63
N VAL A 47 -3.05 -23.25 -17.36
CA VAL A 47 -1.73 -22.98 -16.78
C VAL A 47 -1.62 -21.53 -16.32
N SER A 48 -2.08 -20.56 -17.11
CA SER A 48 -2.16 -19.14 -16.71
C SER A 48 -3.05 -18.96 -15.48
N ALA A 49 -4.20 -19.64 -15.42
CA ALA A 49 -5.10 -19.59 -14.26
C ALA A 49 -4.50 -20.24 -13.00
N ILE A 50 -3.62 -21.23 -13.15
CA ILE A 50 -2.82 -21.79 -12.05
C ILE A 50 -1.79 -20.75 -11.60
N PHE A 51 -1.03 -20.15 -12.53
CA PHE A 51 0.00 -19.16 -12.21
C PHE A 51 -0.57 -17.95 -11.46
N LEU A 52 -1.74 -17.46 -11.87
CA LEU A 52 -2.42 -16.34 -11.20
C LEU A 52 -2.84 -16.67 -9.76
N ARG A 53 -3.07 -17.95 -9.44
CA ARG A 53 -3.36 -18.41 -8.07
C ARG A 53 -2.10 -18.66 -7.23
N CYS A 54 -0.94 -18.72 -7.87
CA CYS A 54 0.35 -18.91 -7.20
C CYS A 54 0.99 -17.60 -6.72
N ILE A 55 0.40 -16.45 -7.06
CA ILE A 55 0.83 -15.12 -6.65
C ILE A 55 -0.25 -14.48 -5.75
N PRO A 56 0.08 -13.43 -4.97
CA PRO A 56 -0.92 -12.69 -4.23
C PRO A 56 -2.03 -12.16 -5.16
N PRO A 57 -3.29 -12.16 -4.70
CA PRO A 57 -4.38 -11.61 -5.49
C PRO A 57 -4.13 -10.13 -5.77
N TYR A 58 -4.34 -9.73 -7.03
CA TYR A 58 -4.32 -8.33 -7.43
C TYR A 58 -5.27 -7.50 -6.55
N PRO A 59 -4.91 -6.29 -6.11
CA PRO A 59 -3.73 -5.50 -6.47
C PRO A 59 -2.49 -5.69 -5.59
N ARG A 60 -2.45 -6.71 -4.72
CA ARG A 60 -1.25 -6.97 -3.90
C ARG A 60 -0.08 -7.35 -4.80
N CYS A 61 1.11 -6.82 -4.49
CA CYS A 61 2.32 -7.08 -5.26
C CYS A 61 3.03 -8.34 -4.77
N PRO A 62 3.43 -9.27 -5.67
CA PRO A 62 4.33 -10.35 -5.30
C PRO A 62 5.73 -9.79 -5.01
N GLN A 63 6.48 -10.51 -4.17
CA GLN A 63 7.90 -10.22 -3.99
C GLN A 63 8.66 -10.48 -5.30
N LEU A 64 9.47 -9.51 -5.74
CA LEU A 64 10.14 -9.57 -7.04
C LEU A 64 11.13 -10.74 -7.16
N PHE A 65 11.84 -11.12 -6.09
CA PHE A 65 12.97 -12.07 -6.16
C PHE A 65 12.79 -13.37 -5.37
N SER A 66 11.91 -13.37 -4.39
CA SER A 66 11.54 -14.54 -3.58
C SER A 66 10.20 -15.15 -4.00
N GLY A 67 9.53 -14.56 -5.00
CA GLY A 67 8.20 -14.93 -5.42
C GLY A 67 8.12 -16.18 -6.31
N THR A 68 7.03 -16.93 -6.14
CA THR A 68 6.62 -18.09 -6.93
C THR A 68 6.66 -17.83 -8.44
N LEU A 69 6.40 -16.60 -8.89
CA LEU A 69 6.29 -16.27 -10.31
C LEU A 69 7.59 -16.53 -11.10
N LEU A 70 8.74 -16.08 -10.60
CA LEU A 70 10.01 -16.33 -11.29
C LEU A 70 10.30 -17.82 -11.34
N GLN A 71 10.07 -18.55 -10.24
CA GLN A 71 10.26 -20.00 -10.18
C GLN A 71 9.42 -20.73 -11.24
N LEU A 72 8.16 -20.33 -11.45
CA LEU A 72 7.30 -20.88 -12.49
C LEU A 72 7.88 -20.70 -13.91
N THR A 73 8.54 -19.58 -14.17
CA THR A 73 9.22 -19.34 -15.47
C THR A 73 10.52 -20.14 -15.67
N HIS A 74 11.04 -20.76 -14.61
CA HIS A 74 12.25 -21.58 -14.66
C HIS A 74 11.96 -23.09 -14.79
N VAL A 75 10.70 -23.54 -14.66
CA VAL A 75 10.31 -24.96 -14.73
C VAL A 75 10.62 -25.58 -16.10
N CYS A 76 10.06 -25.01 -17.18
CA CYS A 76 10.31 -25.47 -18.54
C CYS A 76 10.09 -24.34 -19.56
N THR A 77 10.50 -24.55 -20.81
CA THR A 77 10.33 -23.56 -21.90
C THR A 77 8.87 -23.26 -22.20
N HIS A 78 7.99 -24.26 -22.11
CA HIS A 78 6.56 -24.12 -22.35
C HIS A 78 5.89 -23.22 -21.28
N TRP A 79 6.16 -23.47 -20.00
CA TRP A 79 5.65 -22.65 -18.89
C TRP A 79 6.15 -21.21 -18.96
N ARG A 80 7.42 -21.02 -19.33
CA ARG A 80 7.98 -19.69 -19.57
C ARG A 80 7.24 -18.94 -20.68
N ALA A 81 6.95 -19.62 -21.79
CA ALA A 81 6.20 -19.03 -22.89
C ALA A 81 4.79 -18.61 -22.46
N ILE A 82 4.08 -19.46 -21.72
CA ILE A 82 2.75 -19.15 -21.18
C ILE A 82 2.81 -17.97 -20.22
N ALA A 83 3.75 -17.97 -19.27
CA ALA A 83 3.91 -16.87 -18.31
C ALA A 83 4.19 -15.54 -19.03
N HIS A 84 5.08 -15.53 -20.02
CA HIS A 84 5.37 -14.33 -20.82
C HIS A 84 4.16 -13.85 -21.62
N ALA A 85 3.30 -14.77 -22.08
CA ALA A 85 2.08 -14.47 -22.82
C ALA A 85 0.88 -14.11 -21.92
N THR A 86 1.07 -14.02 -20.59
CA THR A 86 0.00 -13.70 -19.62
C THR A 86 0.31 -12.35 -18.95
N PRO A 87 -0.12 -11.20 -19.51
CA PRO A 87 0.18 -9.86 -18.99
C PRO A 87 -0.23 -9.62 -17.53
N GLU A 88 -1.29 -10.29 -17.07
CA GLU A 88 -1.84 -10.17 -15.71
C GLU A 88 -0.85 -10.59 -14.63
N LEU A 89 0.11 -11.47 -14.94
CA LEU A 89 1.16 -11.87 -14.00
C LEU A 89 2.16 -10.74 -13.70
N TRP A 90 2.21 -9.72 -14.56
CA TRP A 90 3.27 -8.70 -14.54
C TRP A 90 2.75 -7.31 -14.15
N ARG A 91 1.45 -7.16 -13.85
CA ARG A 91 0.79 -5.87 -13.61
C ARG A 91 0.88 -5.33 -12.18
N SER A 92 1.44 -6.10 -11.24
CA SER A 92 1.70 -5.67 -9.86
C SER A 92 3.21 -5.65 -9.61
N ILE A 93 3.76 -4.50 -9.26
CA ILE A 93 5.21 -4.28 -9.21
C ILE A 93 5.58 -3.66 -7.86
N ALA A 94 6.42 -4.34 -7.09
CA ALA A 94 6.97 -3.83 -5.83
C ALA A 94 8.46 -3.55 -5.98
N LEU A 95 8.87 -2.28 -5.89
CA LEU A 95 10.26 -1.86 -5.87
C LEU A 95 10.75 -1.69 -4.43
N PHE A 96 12.01 -2.06 -4.20
CA PHE A 96 12.69 -1.95 -2.91
C PHE A 96 11.98 -2.69 -1.77
N ASP A 97 11.35 -3.83 -2.06
CA ASP A 97 10.95 -4.78 -1.02
C ASP A 97 12.15 -5.65 -0.62
N THR A 98 13.20 -5.01 -0.10
CA THR A 98 14.50 -5.63 0.20
C THR A 98 14.91 -5.46 1.66
N PRO A 99 15.82 -6.30 2.18
CA PRO A 99 16.42 -6.12 3.50
C PRO A 99 17.09 -4.75 3.66
N PHE A 100 17.29 -4.30 4.90
CA PHE A 100 18.06 -3.10 5.22
C PHE A 100 19.46 -3.16 4.59
N ASP A 101 19.83 -2.13 3.81
CA ASP A 101 21.13 -2.00 3.11
C ASP A 101 21.44 -3.10 2.06
N PRO A 102 20.67 -3.16 0.95
CA PRO A 102 20.88 -4.12 -0.11
C PRO A 102 22.12 -3.75 -0.93
N PRO A 103 22.91 -4.75 -1.38
CA PRO A 103 24.01 -4.50 -2.31
C PRO A 103 23.52 -3.79 -3.59
N GLU A 104 24.32 -2.86 -4.13
CA GLU A 104 23.99 -2.11 -5.36
C GLU A 104 23.57 -3.02 -6.53
N ALA A 105 24.24 -4.17 -6.68
CA ALA A 105 23.92 -5.17 -7.69
C ALA A 105 22.49 -5.73 -7.55
N LEU A 106 22.00 -5.90 -6.32
CA LEU A 106 20.62 -6.34 -6.05
C LEU A 106 19.63 -5.26 -6.49
N VAL A 107 19.93 -3.99 -6.18
CA VAL A 107 19.08 -2.84 -6.55
C VAL A 107 18.99 -2.70 -8.08
N ARG A 108 20.13 -2.79 -8.79
CA ARG A 108 20.13 -2.77 -10.27
C ARG A 108 19.29 -3.89 -10.86
N ARG A 109 19.39 -5.10 -10.29
CA ARG A 109 18.59 -6.26 -10.72
C ARG A 109 17.09 -6.03 -10.48
N HIS A 110 16.71 -5.40 -9.36
CA HIS A 110 15.31 -5.00 -9.08
C HIS A 110 14.79 -4.07 -10.17
N MET A 111 15.58 -3.06 -10.53
CA MET A 111 15.25 -2.12 -11.60
C MET A 111 15.05 -2.80 -12.95
N GLU A 112 15.98 -3.67 -13.37
CA GLU A 112 15.85 -4.42 -14.63
C GLU A 112 14.63 -5.34 -14.65
N THR A 113 14.33 -5.97 -13.51
CA THR A 113 13.16 -6.85 -13.36
C THR A 113 11.87 -6.04 -13.46
N ALA A 114 11.80 -4.88 -12.79
CA ALA A 114 10.64 -3.99 -12.88
C ALA A 114 10.42 -3.45 -14.29
N ARG A 115 11.47 -3.07 -15.03
CA ARG A 115 11.35 -2.70 -16.46
C ARG A 115 10.76 -3.83 -17.30
N THR A 116 11.23 -5.06 -17.05
CA THR A 116 10.72 -6.25 -17.73
C THR A 116 9.24 -6.49 -17.43
N TRP A 117 8.82 -6.31 -16.17
CA TRP A 117 7.43 -6.49 -15.77
C TRP A 117 6.53 -5.39 -16.33
N LEU A 118 6.98 -4.13 -16.30
CA LEU A 118 6.32 -3.01 -16.95
C LEU A 118 6.08 -3.29 -18.45
N ALA A 119 7.08 -3.80 -19.16
CA ALA A 119 6.95 -4.14 -20.57
C ALA A 119 5.96 -5.31 -20.80
N ARG A 120 6.02 -6.35 -19.98
CA ARG A 120 5.15 -7.55 -20.12
C ARG A 120 3.70 -7.31 -19.71
N SER A 121 3.45 -6.35 -18.81
CA SER A 121 2.10 -5.97 -18.39
C SER A 121 1.26 -5.32 -19.51
N GLY A 122 1.87 -4.97 -20.64
CA GLY A 122 1.18 -4.45 -21.81
C GLY A 122 0.49 -3.12 -21.53
N SER A 123 -0.81 -3.04 -21.75
CA SER A 123 -1.65 -1.87 -21.48
C SER A 123 -2.50 -2.00 -20.22
N LEU A 124 -2.37 -3.10 -19.46
CA LEU A 124 -3.19 -3.35 -18.27
C LEU A 124 -2.97 -2.27 -17.21
N PRO A 125 -3.98 -1.98 -16.36
CA PRO A 125 -3.78 -1.09 -15.23
C PRO A 125 -2.77 -1.67 -14.23
N LEU A 126 -2.02 -0.82 -13.55
CA LEU A 126 -0.88 -1.22 -12.72
C LEU A 126 -1.17 -1.05 -11.24
N SER A 127 -0.64 -1.97 -10.44
CA SER A 127 -0.44 -1.75 -9.00
C SER A 127 1.05 -1.53 -8.74
N ILE A 128 1.41 -0.38 -8.19
CA ILE A 128 2.81 0.01 -7.95
C ILE A 128 3.04 0.19 -6.46
N CYS A 129 4.01 -0.54 -5.91
CA CYS A 129 4.51 -0.32 -4.56
C CYS A 129 5.97 0.09 -4.63
N MET A 130 6.36 1.18 -3.96
CA MET A 130 7.74 1.64 -3.89
C MET A 130 8.02 2.16 -2.49
N LYS A 131 8.60 1.30 -1.64
CA LYS A 131 8.81 1.57 -0.21
C LYS A 131 10.29 1.80 0.09
N ARG A 132 10.61 2.67 1.04
CA ARG A 132 12.00 2.98 1.46
C ARG A 132 12.65 1.79 2.17
N ASN A 133 11.87 0.81 2.61
CA ASN A 133 12.38 -0.35 3.33
C ASN A 133 13.59 -0.93 2.60
N GLY A 134 14.76 -0.92 3.24
CA GLY A 134 15.95 -1.42 2.57
C GLY A 134 16.74 -0.41 1.75
N ILE A 135 16.87 0.87 2.14
CA ILE A 135 17.88 1.72 1.50
C ILE A 135 18.63 2.63 2.49
N PRO A 136 19.99 2.67 2.50
CA PRO A 136 20.78 3.57 3.35
C PRO A 136 20.61 5.04 2.97
N GLY A 137 20.91 5.95 3.90
CA GLY A 137 20.84 7.39 3.67
C GLY A 137 21.99 8.01 2.85
N SER A 138 22.60 7.31 1.89
CA SER A 138 23.71 7.87 1.08
C SER A 138 23.25 8.61 -0.19
N ASP A 139 24.09 9.49 -0.75
CA ASP A 139 23.74 10.25 -1.97
C ASP A 139 23.53 9.37 -3.22
N THR A 140 24.25 8.26 -3.32
CA THR A 140 24.06 7.26 -4.38
C THR A 140 22.67 6.64 -4.37
N VAL A 141 22.05 6.55 -3.19
CA VAL A 141 20.71 6.00 -3.02
C VAL A 141 19.63 6.93 -3.56
N LEU A 142 19.79 8.24 -3.36
CA LEU A 142 18.89 9.26 -3.91
C LEU A 142 18.80 9.16 -5.44
N ALA A 143 19.94 8.99 -6.10
CA ALA A 143 19.98 8.87 -7.56
C ALA A 143 19.19 7.66 -8.06
N VAL A 144 19.38 6.50 -7.42
CA VAL A 144 18.68 5.26 -7.79
C VAL A 144 17.20 5.34 -7.46
N TRP A 145 16.83 5.92 -6.31
CA TRP A 145 15.43 6.16 -5.95
C TRP A 145 14.75 7.06 -6.98
N ARG A 146 15.37 8.17 -7.36
CA ARG A 146 14.84 9.09 -8.39
C ARG A 146 14.72 8.42 -9.74
N GLU A 147 15.70 7.60 -10.13
CA GLU A 147 15.64 6.83 -11.38
C GLU A 147 14.47 5.84 -11.37
N ALA A 148 14.31 5.11 -10.27
CA ALA A 148 13.22 4.16 -10.06
C ALA A 148 11.86 4.84 -10.09
N PHE A 149 11.72 5.95 -9.38
CA PHE A 149 10.51 6.77 -9.36
C PHE A 149 10.18 7.29 -10.75
N ALA A 150 11.14 7.89 -11.46
CA ALA A 150 10.94 8.39 -12.83
C ALA A 150 10.50 7.28 -13.79
N MET A 151 11.07 6.08 -13.66
CA MET A 151 10.69 4.91 -14.45
C MET A 151 9.23 4.51 -14.23
N ILE A 152 8.77 4.35 -12.98
CA ILE A 152 7.37 3.99 -12.71
C ILE A 152 6.41 5.13 -13.07
N TRP A 153 6.83 6.38 -12.85
CA TRP A 153 6.06 7.59 -13.11
C TRP A 153 5.75 7.80 -14.59
N ALA A 154 6.63 7.35 -15.48
CA ALA A 154 6.39 7.33 -16.92
C ALA A 154 5.13 6.52 -17.30
N HIS A 155 4.70 5.58 -16.44
CA HIS A 155 3.52 4.75 -16.63
C HIS A 155 2.31 5.15 -15.77
N ARG A 156 2.34 6.33 -15.11
CA ARG A 156 1.31 6.80 -14.16
C ARG A 156 -0.12 6.81 -14.70
N ALA A 157 -0.30 7.03 -16.01
CA ALA A 157 -1.62 7.01 -16.65
C ALA A 157 -2.33 5.64 -16.53
N ARG A 158 -1.55 4.57 -16.28
CA ARG A 158 -2.04 3.21 -16.09
C ARG A 158 -2.22 2.83 -14.62
N TRP A 159 -1.81 3.66 -13.67
CA TRP A 159 -1.87 3.30 -12.26
C TRP A 159 -3.32 3.18 -11.80
N GLU A 160 -3.68 2.01 -11.29
CA GLU A 160 -4.95 1.74 -10.61
C GLU A 160 -4.76 1.80 -9.09
N TYR A 161 -3.58 1.38 -8.61
CA TYR A 161 -3.20 1.32 -7.21
C TYR A 161 -1.75 1.77 -7.05
N ALA A 162 -1.46 2.65 -6.09
CA ALA A 162 -0.11 3.12 -5.81
C ALA A 162 0.16 3.24 -4.30
N ASP A 163 1.27 2.67 -3.83
CA ASP A 163 1.79 2.79 -2.46
C ASP A 163 3.25 3.24 -2.54
N ILE A 164 3.49 4.54 -2.35
CA ILE A 164 4.76 5.18 -2.70
C ILE A 164 5.26 6.01 -1.53
N ASP A 165 6.51 5.77 -1.18
CA ASP A 165 7.24 6.62 -0.26
C ASP A 165 7.87 7.79 -1.03
N VAL A 166 7.87 8.98 -0.45
CA VAL A 166 8.34 10.20 -1.11
C VAL A 166 9.43 10.85 -0.29
N VAL A 167 10.51 11.27 -0.95
CA VAL A 167 11.56 12.04 -0.29
C VAL A 167 11.02 13.45 -0.02
N ARG A 168 11.05 13.93 1.23
CA ARG A 168 10.51 15.26 1.59
C ARG A 168 11.10 16.45 0.79
N GLN A 169 12.29 16.29 0.22
CA GLN A 169 12.94 17.29 -0.63
C GLN A 169 12.40 17.30 -2.06
N ASP A 170 11.73 16.24 -2.51
CA ASP A 170 11.17 16.16 -3.84
C ASP A 170 9.78 16.83 -3.79
N SER A 171 9.64 17.99 -4.43
CA SER A 171 8.33 18.49 -4.82
C SER A 171 7.81 17.55 -5.90
N ILE A 172 7.00 16.55 -5.54
CA ILE A 172 6.29 15.81 -6.57
C ILE A 172 5.26 16.76 -7.15
N GLU A 173 5.59 17.44 -8.25
CA GLU A 173 4.59 18.10 -9.08
C GLU A 173 3.69 17.02 -9.68
N LEU A 174 2.73 16.60 -8.87
CA LEU A 174 1.77 15.57 -9.19
C LEU A 174 0.73 16.07 -10.20
N ASN A 175 0.94 17.25 -10.86
CA ASN A 175 0.13 17.88 -11.91
C ASN A 175 0.00 16.95 -13.12
N ALA A 176 -0.65 15.83 -12.88
CA ALA A 176 -0.63 14.64 -13.68
C ALA A 176 -2.01 14.03 -13.62
N ALA A 177 -2.52 13.69 -14.80
CA ALA A 177 -3.69 12.86 -14.92
C ALA A 177 -3.36 11.44 -14.44
N LEU A 178 -4.08 11.01 -13.41
CA LEU A 178 -4.08 9.64 -12.87
C LEU A 178 -5.47 9.03 -13.13
N PRO A 179 -5.85 8.83 -14.40
CA PRO A 179 -7.25 8.60 -14.80
C PRO A 179 -7.82 7.28 -14.30
N LEU A 180 -6.96 6.30 -13.99
CA LEU A 180 -7.36 4.98 -13.52
C LEU A 180 -7.18 4.79 -12.02
N LEU A 181 -6.63 5.75 -11.29
CA LEU A 181 -6.22 5.57 -9.91
C LEU A 181 -7.42 5.44 -8.98
N ARG A 182 -7.48 4.33 -8.26
CA ARG A 182 -8.54 3.97 -7.31
C ARG A 182 -8.04 3.99 -5.86
N GLY A 183 -6.77 3.67 -5.63
CA GLY A 183 -6.19 3.74 -4.31
C GLY A 183 -4.78 4.31 -4.30
N LEU A 184 -4.53 5.23 -3.38
CA LEU A 184 -3.27 5.92 -3.23
C LEU A 184 -2.83 5.91 -1.77
N ARG A 185 -1.64 5.38 -1.52
CA ARG A 185 -0.89 5.57 -0.28
C ARG A 185 0.37 6.37 -0.57
N VAL A 186 0.54 7.48 0.14
CA VAL A 186 1.73 8.31 0.08
C VAL A 186 2.31 8.43 1.47
N SER A 187 3.53 7.94 1.67
CA SER A 187 4.28 8.23 2.88
C SER A 187 5.44 9.16 2.54
N SER A 188 6.02 9.82 3.54
CA SER A 188 7.23 10.62 3.31
C SER A 188 8.35 10.20 4.23
N PHE A 189 9.57 10.43 3.79
CA PHE A 189 10.76 10.20 4.60
C PHE A 189 11.81 11.29 4.40
N MET A 190 12.62 11.47 5.43
CA MET A 190 13.81 12.32 5.38
C MET A 190 15.05 11.46 5.12
N LEU A 191 15.93 11.97 4.27
CA LEU A 191 17.24 11.38 3.99
C LEU A 191 18.40 12.20 4.58
N SER A 192 18.12 13.43 5.03
CA SER A 192 19.07 14.33 5.70
C SER A 192 18.60 14.63 7.13
N THR A 193 19.54 14.93 8.02
CA THR A 193 19.29 15.47 9.36
C THR A 193 18.98 16.97 9.33
N GLU A 194 19.17 17.63 8.19
CA GLU A 194 18.81 19.04 8.03
C GLU A 194 17.28 19.21 7.99
N PRO A 195 16.75 20.28 8.60
CA PRO A 195 15.33 20.54 8.63
C PRO A 195 14.78 20.67 7.20
N PRO A 196 13.59 20.11 6.92
CA PRO A 196 13.00 20.16 5.60
C PRO A 196 12.77 21.61 5.18
N THR A 197 13.34 22.02 4.05
CA THR A 197 13.10 23.34 3.44
C THR A 197 11.94 23.33 2.44
N GLY A 198 11.34 22.16 2.17
CA GLY A 198 10.27 21.97 1.20
C GLY A 198 9.02 21.32 1.80
N VAL A 199 7.86 21.78 1.35
CA VAL A 199 6.56 21.13 1.56
C VAL A 199 6.30 20.23 0.35
N VAL A 200 6.03 18.94 0.57
CA VAL A 200 5.63 18.02 -0.52
C VAL A 200 4.26 18.46 -1.02
N ARG A 201 4.18 19.08 -2.20
CA ARG A 201 2.92 19.54 -2.79
C ARG A 201 2.37 18.55 -3.81
N CYS A 202 1.39 17.75 -3.42
CA CYS A 202 0.73 16.78 -4.30
C CYS A 202 -0.44 17.42 -5.07
N TYR A 203 -0.39 17.48 -6.41
CA TYR A 203 -1.43 18.07 -7.26
C TYR A 203 -1.99 17.11 -8.34
N PHE A 204 -2.83 16.12 -8.03
CA PHE A 204 -3.25 15.15 -9.06
C PHE A 204 -4.72 15.21 -9.46
N GLU A 205 -5.02 14.87 -10.71
CA GLU A 205 -6.38 14.61 -11.19
C GLU A 205 -6.64 13.10 -11.19
N ALA A 206 -7.41 12.63 -10.21
CA ALA A 206 -7.75 11.22 -10.04
C ALA A 206 -9.28 11.02 -9.86
N PRO A 207 -10.07 11.06 -10.96
CA PRO A 207 -11.54 11.04 -10.87
C PRO A 207 -12.13 9.71 -10.40
N LEU A 208 -11.33 8.64 -10.36
CA LEU A 208 -11.74 7.31 -9.90
C LEU A 208 -11.27 6.98 -8.48
N LEU A 209 -10.64 7.94 -7.78
CA LEU A 209 -10.02 7.71 -6.49
C LEU A 209 -11.05 7.36 -5.42
N GLN A 210 -10.80 6.28 -4.70
CA GLN A 210 -11.68 5.71 -3.68
C GLN A 210 -11.01 5.69 -2.31
N THR A 211 -9.68 5.53 -2.27
CA THR A 211 -8.89 5.51 -1.02
C THR A 211 -7.68 6.44 -1.10
N VAL A 212 -7.45 7.18 -0.01
CA VAL A 212 -6.25 8.01 0.16
C VAL A 212 -5.69 7.81 1.56
N HIS A 213 -4.43 7.40 1.63
CA HIS A 213 -3.73 7.10 2.88
C HIS A 213 -2.41 7.87 2.90
N GLY A 214 -2.09 8.61 3.96
CA GLY A 214 -0.76 9.22 4.04
C GLY A 214 -0.60 10.43 4.93
N TRP A 215 0.62 10.94 4.91
CA TRP A 215 0.99 12.21 5.52
C TRP A 215 0.80 13.35 4.51
N PHE A 216 -0.19 14.20 4.75
CA PHE A 216 -0.49 15.32 3.85
C PHE A 216 -0.28 16.69 4.51
N GLY A 217 -0.37 16.83 5.84
CA GLY A 217 -0.21 18.12 6.53
C GLY A 217 -1.02 19.25 5.85
N ALA A 218 -0.40 20.41 5.64
CA ALA A 218 -1.00 21.54 4.91
C ALA A 218 -1.43 21.21 3.45
N THR A 219 -0.92 20.14 2.85
CA THR A 219 -1.26 19.72 1.48
C THR A 219 -2.53 18.90 1.39
N ALA A 220 -3.13 18.54 2.53
CA ALA A 220 -4.47 17.97 2.56
C ALA A 220 -5.52 18.89 1.93
N GLN A 221 -5.27 20.21 1.85
CA GLN A 221 -6.14 21.17 1.16
C GLN A 221 -6.42 20.78 -0.30
N TYR A 222 -5.49 20.08 -0.97
CA TYR A 222 -5.67 19.65 -2.36
C TYR A 222 -6.70 18.53 -2.52
N LEU A 223 -6.96 17.77 -1.45
CA LEU A 223 -8.03 16.76 -1.46
C LEU A 223 -9.43 17.40 -1.43
N LEU A 224 -9.53 18.73 -1.27
CA LEU A 224 -10.79 19.49 -1.35
C LEU A 224 -11.24 19.75 -2.80
N ASP A 225 -10.46 19.35 -3.81
CA ASP A 225 -10.91 19.40 -5.20
C ASP A 225 -12.13 18.48 -5.39
N ARG A 226 -13.25 19.08 -5.85
CA ARG A 226 -14.54 18.40 -6.04
C ARG A 226 -14.45 17.15 -6.91
N VAL A 227 -13.52 17.09 -7.87
CA VAL A 227 -13.35 15.91 -8.74
C VAL A 227 -12.82 14.72 -7.95
N VAL A 228 -11.95 14.97 -6.97
CA VAL A 228 -11.35 13.95 -6.10
C VAL A 228 -12.31 13.53 -5.00
N CYS A 229 -13.06 14.47 -4.40
CA CYS A 229 -13.97 14.17 -3.28
C CYS A 229 -15.15 13.27 -3.65
N ALA A 230 -15.64 13.32 -4.91
CA ALA A 230 -16.93 12.73 -5.29
C ALA A 230 -17.00 11.20 -5.13
N ARG A 231 -15.86 10.50 -5.18
CA ARG A 231 -15.81 9.02 -5.11
C ARG A 231 -15.05 8.48 -3.92
N LEU A 232 -14.44 9.34 -3.11
CA LEU A 232 -13.64 8.92 -1.97
C LEU A 232 -14.53 8.23 -0.92
N ARG A 233 -14.13 7.03 -0.52
CA ARG A 233 -14.87 6.18 0.45
C ARG A 233 -14.08 5.96 1.73
N GLN A 234 -12.76 5.93 1.62
CA GLN A 234 -11.87 5.72 2.75
C GLN A 234 -10.75 6.74 2.72
N ILE A 235 -10.50 7.36 3.87
CA ILE A 235 -9.40 8.29 4.05
C ILE A 235 -8.65 7.94 5.32
N LYS A 236 -7.32 7.92 5.24
CA LYS A 236 -6.41 7.86 6.38
C LYS A 236 -5.42 9.00 6.25
N LEU A 237 -5.53 10.02 7.09
CA LEU A 237 -4.57 11.12 7.13
C LEU A 237 -3.81 11.10 8.43
N GLU A 238 -2.50 11.20 8.31
CA GLU A 238 -1.57 11.32 9.43
C GLU A 238 -1.10 12.79 9.56
N HIS A 239 -0.96 13.26 10.79
CA HIS A 239 -0.64 14.66 11.14
C HIS A 239 -1.48 15.72 10.40
N VAL A 240 -2.80 15.72 10.61
CA VAL A 240 -3.71 16.71 10.01
C VAL A 240 -4.38 17.58 11.08
N GLY A 241 -4.57 18.87 10.78
CA GLY A 241 -5.25 19.80 11.68
C GLY A 241 -6.77 19.61 11.69
N PRO A 242 -7.46 19.94 12.81
CA PRO A 242 -8.89 19.71 12.96
C PRO A 242 -9.76 20.55 12.00
N ILE A 243 -9.34 21.76 11.60
CA ILE A 243 -10.12 22.53 10.60
C ILE A 243 -10.07 21.81 9.25
N MET A 244 -8.90 21.32 8.87
CA MET A 244 -8.72 20.62 7.61
C MET A 244 -9.61 19.38 7.55
N VAL A 245 -9.68 18.60 8.64
CA VAL A 245 -10.61 17.47 8.74
C VAL A 245 -12.05 17.92 8.52
N ALA A 246 -12.50 19.00 9.17
CA ALA A 246 -13.85 19.51 8.98
C ALA A 246 -14.13 19.87 7.50
N ARG A 247 -13.20 20.58 6.83
CA ARG A 247 -13.32 20.91 5.40
C ARG A 247 -13.37 19.68 4.49
N LEU A 248 -12.59 18.65 4.80
CA LEU A 248 -12.63 17.39 4.06
C LEU A 248 -13.99 16.70 4.21
N LEU A 249 -14.52 16.64 5.43
CA LEU A 249 -15.84 16.07 5.69
C LEU A 249 -16.97 16.86 5.02
N GLU A 250 -16.84 18.19 4.89
CA GLU A 250 -17.77 19.04 4.13
C GLU A 250 -17.82 18.64 2.65
N CYS A 251 -16.66 18.32 2.07
CA CYS A 251 -16.54 17.99 0.65
C CYS A 251 -16.78 16.50 0.33
N ILE A 252 -16.68 15.61 1.33
CA ILE A 252 -16.78 14.15 1.18
C ILE A 252 -17.93 13.59 2.05
N PRO A 253 -19.20 13.93 1.76
CA PRO A 253 -20.34 13.45 2.56
C PRO A 253 -20.59 11.95 2.44
N HIS A 254 -19.99 11.31 1.43
CA HIS A 254 -20.16 9.88 1.14
C HIS A 254 -19.05 8.98 1.72
N LEU A 255 -18.23 9.54 2.62
CA LEU A 255 -17.16 8.83 3.31
C LEU A 255 -17.74 7.66 4.12
N THR A 256 -17.12 6.50 3.99
CA THR A 256 -17.48 5.28 4.74
C THR A 256 -16.54 4.99 5.90
N ARG A 257 -15.26 5.33 5.75
CA ARG A 257 -14.22 5.12 6.75
C ARG A 257 -13.29 6.33 6.81
N GLY A 258 -13.14 6.92 7.99
CA GLY A 258 -12.21 8.03 8.22
C GLY A 258 -11.24 7.69 9.34
N TRP A 259 -9.94 7.85 9.09
CA TRP A 259 -8.89 7.84 10.09
C TRP A 259 -8.15 9.15 10.03
N PHE A 260 -8.09 9.84 11.15
CA PHE A 260 -7.40 11.12 11.28
C PHE A 260 -6.51 11.08 12.51
N ASP A 261 -5.21 10.97 12.29
CA ASP A 261 -4.23 11.25 13.32
C ASP A 261 -4.00 12.77 13.33
N LEU A 262 -4.50 13.40 14.39
CA LEU A 262 -4.48 14.84 14.50
C LEU A 262 -3.11 15.31 14.96
N TRP A 263 -2.70 16.46 14.48
CA TRP A 263 -1.54 17.15 15.04
C TRP A 263 -2.02 18.48 15.62
N ASN A 264 -1.34 19.00 16.64
CA ASN A 264 -1.58 20.37 17.10
C ASN A 264 -0.82 21.31 16.16
N PRO A 265 -1.48 21.91 15.15
CA PRO A 265 -0.78 22.75 14.19
C PRO A 265 -0.12 23.90 14.96
N CYS A 266 1.15 24.19 14.66
CA CYS A 266 1.64 25.53 14.96
C CYS A 266 0.74 26.52 14.22
N ASP A 267 0.36 27.63 14.84
CA ASP A 267 -0.66 28.59 14.37
C ASP A 267 -0.54 29.00 12.88
N GLU A 268 0.65 28.84 12.29
CA GLU A 268 0.99 29.14 10.89
C GLU A 268 0.42 28.14 9.84
N GLU A 269 0.15 26.87 10.16
CA GLU A 269 -0.25 25.87 9.14
C GLU A 269 -1.74 25.90 8.76
N GLU A 270 -2.62 26.32 9.68
CA GLU A 270 -4.05 26.55 9.43
C GLU A 270 -4.38 28.03 9.23
N GLU A 271 -3.37 28.91 9.23
CA GLU A 271 -3.53 30.36 9.08
C GLU A 271 -4.20 30.69 7.72
N GLY A 272 -5.47 31.11 7.78
CA GLY A 272 -6.28 31.44 6.59
C GLY A 272 -7.27 30.36 6.13
N ILE A 273 -7.29 29.17 6.75
CA ILE A 273 -8.34 28.17 6.50
C ILE A 273 -9.49 28.42 7.47
N ALA A 274 -10.59 29.00 6.99
CA ALA A 274 -11.78 29.19 7.82
C ALA A 274 -12.41 27.84 8.17
N ALA A 275 -12.84 27.64 9.41
CA ALA A 275 -13.66 26.48 9.78
C ALA A 275 -15.02 26.54 9.08
N PRO A 276 -15.59 25.40 8.66
CA PRO A 276 -16.94 25.37 8.13
C PRO A 276 -17.96 25.66 9.25
N GLU A 277 -19.03 26.39 8.93
CA GLU A 277 -20.09 26.70 9.90
C GLU A 277 -20.96 25.48 10.25
N SER A 278 -21.09 24.54 9.30
CA SER A 278 -21.82 23.28 9.49
C SER A 278 -21.29 22.21 8.54
N LEU A 279 -21.45 20.94 8.92
CA LEU A 279 -21.14 19.78 8.07
C LEU A 279 -22.44 19.10 7.58
N PRO A 280 -22.42 18.50 6.38
CA PRO A 280 -23.50 17.61 5.96
C PRO A 280 -23.58 16.38 6.89
N SER A 281 -24.77 15.76 6.94
CA SER A 281 -24.91 14.47 7.63
C SER A 281 -24.09 13.41 6.91
N LEU A 282 -23.17 12.78 7.63
CA LEU A 282 -22.28 11.72 7.16
C LEU A 282 -23.00 10.37 7.27
N ASP A 283 -24.07 10.21 6.51
CA ASP A 283 -24.97 9.04 6.60
C ASP A 283 -24.30 7.73 6.17
N HIS A 284 -23.18 7.78 5.44
CA HIS A 284 -22.46 6.60 5.00
C HIS A 284 -21.29 6.22 5.90
N LEU A 285 -20.95 7.06 6.88
CA LEU A 285 -19.80 6.86 7.75
C LEU A 285 -20.07 5.71 8.72
N ASP A 286 -19.32 4.64 8.56
CA ASP A 286 -19.40 3.41 9.36
C ASP A 286 -18.29 3.37 10.42
N THR A 287 -17.07 3.74 10.02
CA THR A 287 -15.90 3.77 10.90
C THR A 287 -15.29 5.15 10.95
N PHE A 288 -15.05 5.63 12.17
CA PHE A 288 -14.38 6.90 12.40
C PHE A 288 -13.34 6.74 13.51
N ILE A 289 -12.08 7.04 13.19
CA ILE A 289 -10.94 6.94 14.09
C ILE A 289 -10.29 8.31 14.16
N ILE A 290 -10.16 8.83 15.38
CA ILE A 290 -9.40 10.03 15.67
C ILE A 290 -8.31 9.67 16.66
N GLU A 291 -7.06 9.95 16.31
CA GLU A 291 -5.91 9.85 17.23
C GLU A 291 -5.45 11.27 17.59
N ILE A 292 -5.09 11.48 18.85
CA ILE A 292 -4.82 12.82 19.39
C ILE A 292 -3.56 12.75 20.24
N PRO A 293 -2.38 13.08 19.68
CA PRO A 293 -1.15 13.19 20.42
C PRO A 293 -1.18 14.47 21.29
N GLY A 294 -1.70 14.36 22.51
CA GLY A 294 -1.68 15.43 23.51
C GLY A 294 -2.90 16.37 23.47
N ASP A 295 -2.69 17.64 23.86
CA ASP A 295 -3.78 18.63 23.97
C ASP A 295 -4.07 19.27 22.59
N CYS A 296 -5.25 18.96 22.04
CA CYS A 296 -5.76 19.54 20.80
C CYS A 296 -7.01 20.36 21.12
N PRO A 297 -6.91 21.68 21.37
CA PRO A 297 -8.00 22.48 21.95
C PRO A 297 -9.25 22.55 21.06
N ARG A 298 -9.08 22.35 19.75
CA ARG A 298 -10.14 22.49 18.74
C ARG A 298 -10.82 21.17 18.37
N ILE A 299 -10.46 20.07 19.02
CA ILE A 299 -11.14 18.78 18.80
C ILE A 299 -12.63 18.87 19.10
N ASN A 300 -13.01 19.56 20.17
CA ASN A 300 -14.41 19.69 20.57
C ASN A 300 -15.21 20.49 19.53
N GLU A 301 -14.58 21.48 18.88
CA GLU A 301 -15.18 22.22 17.75
C GLU A 301 -15.47 21.27 16.58
N LEU A 302 -14.50 20.43 16.20
CA LEU A 302 -14.67 19.43 15.13
C LEU A 302 -15.77 18.42 15.47
N LEU A 303 -15.71 17.81 16.66
CA LEU A 303 -16.68 16.79 17.09
C LEU A 303 -18.10 17.36 17.18
N ALA A 304 -18.26 18.63 17.57
CA ALA A 304 -19.55 19.30 17.65
C ALA A 304 -20.22 19.51 16.28
N LEU A 305 -19.45 19.52 15.18
CA LEU A 305 -19.95 19.69 13.82
C LEU A 305 -20.37 18.37 13.16
N ILE A 306 -19.89 17.23 13.65
CA ILE A 306 -20.10 15.92 13.02
C ILE A 306 -21.49 15.38 13.35
N ALA A 307 -22.28 15.11 12.31
CA ALA A 307 -23.48 14.29 12.37
C ALA A 307 -23.23 13.00 11.58
N ALA A 308 -23.24 11.84 12.24
CA ALA A 308 -22.92 10.54 11.65
C ALA A 308 -23.88 9.46 12.18
N PRO A 309 -25.16 9.46 11.77
CA PRO A 309 -26.20 8.65 12.40
C PRO A 309 -26.01 7.13 12.21
N ASN A 310 -25.21 6.72 11.23
CA ASN A 310 -24.99 5.32 10.89
C ASN A 310 -23.63 4.77 11.36
N LEU A 311 -22.90 5.54 12.17
CA LEU A 311 -21.60 5.15 12.68
C LEU A 311 -21.70 3.90 13.57
N THR A 312 -20.92 2.87 13.24
CA THR A 312 -20.88 1.59 13.97
C THR A 312 -19.60 1.44 14.79
N ARG A 313 -18.51 2.09 14.39
CA ARG A 313 -17.19 1.99 15.01
C ARG A 313 -16.59 3.38 15.22
N LEU A 314 -16.33 3.74 16.48
CA LEU A 314 -15.74 5.02 16.87
C LEU A 314 -14.52 4.83 17.77
N SER A 315 -13.36 5.29 17.32
CA SER A 315 -12.14 5.31 18.15
C SER A 315 -11.74 6.73 18.44
N PHE A 316 -11.38 7.01 19.69
CA PHE A 316 -10.75 8.27 20.08
C PHE A 316 -9.66 8.01 21.12
N GLU A 317 -8.62 8.83 21.06
CA GLU A 317 -7.61 8.91 22.10
C GLU A 317 -8.03 9.89 23.19
N HIS A 318 -7.71 9.55 24.43
CA HIS A 318 -8.03 10.39 25.57
C HIS A 318 -6.85 10.45 26.55
N ASN A 319 -6.75 11.57 27.26
CA ASN A 319 -5.65 11.83 28.20
C ASN A 319 -5.51 10.70 29.24
N ASP A 320 -4.29 10.52 29.76
CA ASP A 320 -3.94 9.43 30.67
C ASP A 320 -4.71 9.42 32.02
N ARG A 321 -5.41 10.50 32.37
CA ARG A 321 -6.22 10.64 33.59
C ARG A 321 -7.38 11.59 33.38
N PRO A 322 -8.44 11.16 32.68
CA PRO A 322 -9.57 12.03 32.42
C PRO A 322 -10.40 12.23 33.70
N ASP A 323 -10.89 13.44 33.89
CA ASP A 323 -11.89 13.69 34.93
C ASP A 323 -13.29 13.27 34.46
N THR A 324 -14.27 13.28 35.37
CA THR A 324 -15.64 12.86 35.04
C THR A 324 -16.34 13.85 34.11
N ASP A 325 -16.00 15.14 34.19
CA ASP A 325 -16.64 16.20 33.42
C ASP A 325 -16.18 16.15 31.94
N GLU A 326 -14.91 15.86 31.69
CA GLU A 326 -14.32 15.62 30.36
C GLU A 326 -15.00 14.44 29.65
N VAL A 327 -15.17 13.31 30.35
CA VAL A 327 -15.83 12.13 29.78
C VAL A 327 -17.31 12.41 29.49
N GLN A 328 -18.00 13.13 30.38
CA GLN A 328 -19.39 13.53 30.16
C GLN A 328 -19.54 14.52 29.00
N HIS A 329 -18.60 15.45 28.86
CA HIS A 329 -18.57 16.39 27.74
C HIS A 329 -18.41 15.65 26.42
N LEU A 330 -17.43 14.75 26.33
CA LEU A 330 -17.18 13.92 25.14
C LEU A 330 -18.37 13.02 24.82
N ALA A 331 -18.97 12.39 25.83
CA ALA A 331 -20.20 11.61 25.66
C ALA A 331 -21.36 12.48 25.15
N GLY A 332 -21.46 13.73 25.60
CA GLY A 332 -22.38 14.72 25.06
C GLY A 332 -22.17 15.00 23.57
N LEU A 333 -20.91 15.19 23.15
CA LEU A 333 -20.55 15.40 21.74
C LEU A 333 -20.87 14.16 20.88
N ILE A 334 -20.54 12.96 21.35
CA ILE A 334 -20.85 11.72 20.63
C ILE A 334 -22.37 11.50 20.51
N ARG A 335 -23.15 11.84 21.55
CA ARG A 335 -24.62 11.78 21.47
C ARG A 335 -25.17 12.71 20.39
N ARG A 336 -24.56 13.88 20.20
CA ARG A 336 -24.95 14.84 19.14
C ARG A 336 -24.68 14.30 17.72
N MET A 337 -23.74 13.37 17.55
CA MET A 337 -23.53 12.71 16.25
C MET A 337 -24.71 11.84 15.80
N GLY A 338 -25.62 11.48 16.71
CA GLY A 338 -26.81 10.69 16.38
C GLY A 338 -26.56 9.19 16.18
N CYS A 339 -25.38 8.67 16.52
CA CYS A 339 -24.97 7.28 16.27
C CYS A 339 -25.38 6.26 17.35
N ARG A 340 -25.97 6.70 18.47
CA ARG A 340 -26.17 5.86 19.68
C ARG A 340 -26.86 4.51 19.42
N SER A 341 -27.83 4.45 18.51
CA SER A 341 -28.57 3.20 18.22
C SER A 341 -27.82 2.21 17.33
N LYS A 342 -26.74 2.64 16.67
CA LYS A 342 -25.99 1.85 15.69
C LYS A 342 -24.54 1.63 16.08
N LEU A 343 -24.02 2.38 17.06
CA LEU A 343 -22.66 2.22 17.57
C LEU A 343 -22.49 0.84 18.21
N GLN A 344 -21.67 0.00 17.57
CA GLN A 344 -21.38 -1.37 18.00
C GLN A 344 -20.06 -1.47 18.75
N ARG A 345 -19.06 -0.67 18.34
CA ARG A 345 -17.73 -0.67 18.96
C ARG A 345 -17.28 0.74 19.30
N LEU A 346 -16.79 0.90 20.51
CA LEU A 346 -16.10 2.09 20.98
C LEU A 346 -14.70 1.69 21.43
N CYS A 347 -13.66 2.27 20.83
CA CYS A 347 -12.29 2.12 21.33
C CYS A 347 -11.88 3.42 22.00
N VAL A 348 -11.41 3.31 23.24
CA VAL A 348 -10.79 4.42 23.95
C VAL A 348 -9.32 4.07 24.14
N THR A 349 -8.44 4.82 23.48
CA THR A 349 -6.99 4.68 23.63
C THR A 349 -6.46 5.67 24.66
N GLY A 350 -5.44 5.28 25.43
CA GLY A 350 -4.87 6.07 26.54
C GLY A 350 -5.20 5.53 27.94
N GLY A 351 -4.85 6.26 29.00
CA GLY A 351 -5.11 5.91 30.42
C GLY A 351 -6.58 5.98 30.86
N ALA A 352 -7.50 5.48 30.05
CA ALA A 352 -8.93 5.52 30.29
C ALA A 352 -9.34 4.78 31.58
N ASN A 353 -10.20 5.42 32.39
CA ASN A 353 -10.83 4.79 33.54
C ASN A 353 -12.08 4.03 33.09
N GLU A 354 -11.99 2.70 33.01
CA GLU A 354 -13.04 1.79 32.50
C GLU A 354 -14.41 2.00 33.18
N SER A 355 -14.40 2.42 34.45
CA SER A 355 -15.63 2.60 35.24
C SER A 355 -16.48 3.80 34.78
N ILE A 356 -15.84 4.90 34.33
CA ILE A 356 -16.54 6.12 33.92
C ILE A 356 -17.13 5.94 32.52
N TYR A 357 -16.34 5.38 31.59
CA TYR A 357 -16.77 5.10 30.22
C TYR A 357 -17.88 4.03 30.17
N GLY A 358 -17.79 2.98 30.98
CA GLY A 358 -18.84 1.96 31.07
C GLY A 358 -20.19 2.52 31.54
N ALA A 359 -20.19 3.54 32.41
CA ALA A 359 -21.42 4.20 32.88
C ALA A 359 -22.06 5.08 31.80
N GLU A 360 -21.28 5.86 31.08
CA GLU A 360 -21.76 6.81 30.06
C GLU A 360 -22.17 6.13 28.74
N PHE A 361 -21.54 5.00 28.39
CA PHE A 361 -21.74 4.25 27.14
C PHE A 361 -22.34 2.85 27.34
N LYS A 362 -23.12 2.64 28.40
CA LYS A 362 -23.76 1.34 28.73
C LYS A 362 -24.55 0.65 27.61
N ASP A 363 -24.99 1.40 26.60
CA ASP A 363 -25.75 0.87 25.47
C ASP A 363 -24.86 0.37 24.32
N VAL A 364 -23.55 0.61 24.39
CA VAL A 364 -22.58 0.16 23.38
C VAL A 364 -22.17 -1.28 23.70
N PRO A 365 -22.41 -2.25 22.78
CA PRO A 365 -22.17 -3.68 23.06
C PRO A 365 -20.72 -4.04 23.34
N ASN A 366 -19.77 -3.34 22.71
CA ASN A 366 -18.35 -3.64 22.82
C ASN A 366 -17.56 -2.36 23.05
N ILE A 367 -17.05 -2.17 24.26
CA ILE A 367 -16.15 -1.08 24.62
C ILE A 367 -14.77 -1.70 24.83
N GLU A 368 -13.83 -1.32 23.98
CA GLU A 368 -12.46 -1.79 24.01
C GLU A 368 -11.58 -0.70 24.64
N TYR A 369 -10.83 -1.07 25.67
CA TYR A 369 -9.81 -0.22 26.28
C TYR A 369 -8.45 -0.78 25.84
N SER A 370 -7.81 -0.10 24.89
CA SER A 370 -6.57 -0.58 24.29
C SER A 370 -5.46 0.43 24.48
N ARG A 371 -4.28 -0.04 24.90
CA ARG A 371 -3.02 0.71 24.75
C ARG A 371 -2.37 0.51 23.39
N ALA A 372 -2.85 -0.46 22.60
CA ALA A 372 -2.38 -0.74 21.26
C ALA A 372 -3.22 0.01 20.22
N HIS A 373 -2.59 0.44 19.12
CA HIS A 373 -3.27 1.16 18.04
C HIS A 373 -4.43 0.34 17.46
N PRO A 374 -5.55 0.98 17.06
CA PRO A 374 -6.74 0.30 16.50
C PRO A 374 -6.47 -0.51 15.23
N GLU A 375 -5.31 -0.30 14.57
CA GLU A 375 -4.91 -0.99 13.32
C GLU A 375 -4.97 -2.53 13.45
N GLU A 376 -4.68 -3.07 14.63
CA GLU A 376 -4.62 -4.52 14.85
C GLU A 376 -6.00 -5.16 15.04
N ASN A 377 -7.00 -4.41 15.52
CA ASN A 377 -8.26 -4.98 16.02
C ASN A 377 -9.48 -4.69 15.14
N TRP A 378 -9.47 -3.60 14.34
CA TRP A 378 -10.67 -3.13 13.63
C TRP A 378 -10.72 -3.50 12.13
N GLY A 379 -9.85 -4.44 11.73
CA GLY A 379 -9.66 -4.91 10.36
C GLY A 379 -8.65 -4.05 9.61
N GLY A 380 -7.87 -4.67 8.72
CA GLY A 380 -6.78 -3.99 8.01
C GLY A 380 -7.26 -2.71 7.34
N TRP A 381 -6.70 -1.57 7.74
CA TRP A 381 -6.78 -0.31 7.01
C TRP A 381 -5.88 -0.39 5.77
N ASP A 382 -6.14 -1.40 4.96
CA ASP A 382 -5.45 -1.57 3.70
C ASP A 382 -5.90 -0.44 2.77
N TRP A 383 -4.95 0.16 2.09
CA TRP A 383 -5.21 1.22 1.11
C TRP A 383 -5.86 0.64 -0.16
N ILE A 384 -5.95 -0.68 -0.24
CA ILE A 384 -6.67 -1.46 -1.24
C ILE A 384 -8.05 -1.79 -0.68
N LEU A 385 -9.12 -1.31 -1.32
CA LEU A 385 -10.48 -1.79 -1.02
C LEU A 385 -10.60 -3.24 -1.51
N GLU A 386 -10.90 -4.17 -0.59
CA GLU A 386 -11.29 -5.55 -0.93
C GLU A 386 -12.64 -5.62 -1.65
#